data_AF-A0A3P7VSC8-F1
#
_entry.id   AF-A0A3P7VSC8-F1
#
_cell.length_a   1.000
_cell.length_b   1.000
_cell.length_c   1.000
_cell.angle_alpha   90.00
_cell.angle_beta   90.00
_cell.angle_gamma   90.00
#
_symmetry.space_group_name_H-M   'P 1'
#
loop_
_entity.id
_entity.type
_entity.pdbx_description
1 polymer ?
#
loop_
_entity_poly.entity_id
_entity_poly.type
_entity_poly.pdbx_seq_one_letter_code
_entity_poly.pdbx_strand_id
1 'polypeptide(L)'
;MTDLLSIAVKWSLLLAAKFDKLPSKKLVRNVSQILASYSSKVANVEIFSGHYVAKNKEFSSIIYRFMPYYFVIRRADVITRRISVRALSGRETCRRFLQLAVPHFAYIGGMSLLECTNKINCLYTFEEILNAILKNKIDTSSSAKLIERFFGRTTKSTNITDQLLLDEFRHITSGSILPIDSLSKWIIPRYEDPTHYYTLRKQVALNMSVLSICEYILHLNPATVSGLCLNTRTGQAMNVDYLFGLNQTLELEVDRIVPYRMSPNLHKFLGLSVEGHYNCSIVATVRCLYARKIVTYAQLFLWDALSRQKKLPVAEIFKLARSAGKLLESRLNDLYKKESLAEYVAQLTQTARKDENLARLDPRLHPWF
;
A
#
# COMPACT_ATOMS: atom_id res chain seq x y z
N MET A 1 -64.11 -7.16 -39.26
CA MET A 1 -63.05 -7.70 -38.39
C MET A 1 -61.82 -8.13 -39.19
N THR A 2 -62.00 -8.72 -40.37
CA THR A 2 -60.96 -9.12 -41.33
C THR A 2 -60.10 -7.96 -41.86
N ASP A 3 -60.70 -6.79 -42.12
CA ASP A 3 -59.97 -5.62 -42.66
C ASP A 3 -59.04 -4.95 -41.63
N LEU A 4 -59.42 -4.93 -40.35
CA LEU A 4 -58.56 -4.42 -39.28
C LEU A 4 -57.33 -5.31 -39.08
N LEU A 5 -57.52 -6.62 -39.23
CA LEU A 5 -56.46 -7.60 -39.06
C LEU A 5 -55.46 -7.55 -40.23
N SER A 6 -55.93 -7.36 -41.46
CA SER A 6 -55.06 -7.17 -42.63
C SER A 6 -54.24 -5.87 -42.54
N ILE A 7 -54.84 -4.80 -42.02
CA ILE A 7 -54.15 -3.53 -41.75
C ILE A 7 -53.07 -3.71 -40.68
N ALA A 8 -53.39 -4.38 -39.56
CA ALA A 8 -52.43 -4.62 -38.48
C ALA A 8 -51.22 -5.46 -38.94
N VAL A 9 -51.46 -6.51 -39.73
CA VAL A 9 -50.39 -7.35 -40.32
C VAL A 9 -49.54 -6.56 -41.31
N LYS A 10 -50.16 -5.71 -42.14
CA LYS A 10 -49.41 -4.84 -43.07
C LYS A 10 -48.51 -3.86 -42.31
N TRP A 11 -49.01 -3.23 -41.26
CA TRP A 11 -48.23 -2.31 -40.45
C TRP A 11 -47.12 -3.00 -39.66
N SER A 12 -47.33 -4.21 -39.14
CA SER A 12 -46.29 -4.95 -38.43
C SER A 12 -45.11 -5.31 -39.35
N LEU A 13 -45.38 -5.74 -40.59
CA LEU A 13 -44.36 -6.02 -41.61
C LEU A 13 -43.57 -4.77 -42.01
N LEU A 14 -44.27 -3.64 -42.22
CA LEU A 14 -43.63 -2.37 -42.56
C LEU A 14 -42.75 -1.84 -41.43
N LEU A 15 -43.22 -1.94 -40.18
CA LEU A 15 -42.45 -1.56 -39.00
C LEU A 15 -41.23 -2.47 -38.84
N ALA A 16 -41.37 -3.78 -39.00
CA ALA A 16 -40.26 -4.72 -38.95
C ALA A 16 -39.17 -4.36 -39.98
N ALA A 17 -39.54 -4.16 -41.24
CA ALA A 17 -38.60 -3.79 -42.30
C ALA A 17 -37.92 -2.44 -42.06
N LYS A 18 -38.63 -1.48 -41.44
CA LYS A 18 -38.05 -0.19 -41.05
C LYS A 18 -37.04 -0.33 -39.91
N PHE A 19 -37.33 -1.20 -38.95
CA PHE A 19 -36.45 -1.43 -37.80
C PHE A 19 -35.19 -2.21 -38.15
N ASP A 20 -35.27 -3.14 -39.12
CA ASP A 20 -34.09 -3.89 -39.58
C ASP A 20 -33.09 -3.00 -40.33
N LYS A 21 -33.55 -1.86 -40.86
CA LYS A 21 -32.69 -0.83 -41.48
C LYS A 21 -32.03 0.12 -40.47
N LEU A 22 -32.38 0.08 -39.19
CA LEU A 22 -31.78 0.97 -38.21
C LEU A 22 -30.33 0.55 -37.90
N PRO A 23 -29.41 1.50 -37.73
CA PRO A 23 -28.04 1.15 -37.39
C PRO A 23 -27.99 0.58 -35.97
N SER A 24 -27.32 -0.56 -35.86
CA SER A 24 -27.22 -1.36 -34.63
C SER A 24 -26.38 -0.70 -33.54
N LYS A 25 -25.52 0.27 -33.88
CA LYS A 25 -24.64 1.00 -32.96
C LYS A 25 -24.82 2.51 -33.15
N LYS A 26 -25.08 3.24 -32.05
CA LYS A 26 -25.30 4.69 -32.05
C LYS A 26 -24.57 5.37 -30.89
N LEU A 27 -24.25 6.65 -31.05
CA LEU A 27 -23.59 7.45 -30.01
C LEU A 27 -24.59 7.82 -28.90
N VAL A 28 -24.18 7.63 -27.64
CA VAL A 28 -24.98 8.02 -26.45
C VAL A 28 -25.17 9.53 -26.40
N ARG A 29 -24.15 10.32 -26.77
CA ARG A 29 -24.19 11.80 -26.76
C ARG A 29 -25.32 12.39 -27.61
N ASN A 30 -25.75 11.69 -28.65
CA ASN A 30 -26.82 12.13 -29.55
C ASN A 30 -28.22 11.94 -28.94
N VAL A 31 -28.33 11.16 -27.86
CA VAL A 31 -29.60 10.88 -27.16
C VAL A 31 -29.63 11.48 -25.77
N SER A 32 -28.51 11.41 -25.04
CA SER A 32 -28.37 11.99 -23.71
C SER A 32 -26.97 12.55 -23.53
N GLN A 33 -26.90 13.87 -23.43
CA GLN A 33 -25.67 14.57 -23.08
C GLN A 33 -25.26 14.27 -21.64
N ILE A 34 -26.24 14.15 -20.72
CA ILE A 34 -26.02 13.87 -19.30
C ILE A 34 -25.29 12.53 -19.10
N LEU A 35 -25.77 11.45 -19.73
CA LEU A 35 -25.11 10.14 -19.62
C LEU A 35 -23.75 10.13 -20.32
N ALA A 36 -23.59 10.89 -21.41
CA ALA A 36 -22.32 11.00 -22.12
C ALA A 36 -21.25 11.80 -21.36
N SER A 37 -21.66 12.80 -20.57
CA SER A 37 -20.77 13.61 -19.73
C SER A 37 -20.60 13.05 -18.31
N TYR A 38 -21.36 12.01 -17.94
CA TYR A 38 -21.27 11.40 -16.62
C TYR A 38 -19.88 10.81 -16.36
N SER A 39 -19.38 11.10 -15.16
CA SER A 39 -18.14 10.59 -14.60
C SER A 39 -18.34 10.36 -13.11
N SER A 40 -17.62 9.41 -12.52
CA SER A 40 -17.63 9.21 -11.05
C SER A 40 -17.17 10.44 -10.27
N LYS A 41 -16.59 11.45 -10.92
CA LYS A 41 -16.29 12.75 -10.30
C LYS A 41 -17.54 13.61 -10.03
N VAL A 42 -18.61 13.38 -10.80
CA VAL A 42 -19.87 14.17 -10.72
C VAL A 42 -20.81 13.58 -9.67
N ALA A 43 -20.95 12.25 -9.65
CA ALA A 43 -21.74 11.54 -8.65
C ALA A 43 -21.24 10.09 -8.50
N ASN A 44 -21.29 9.56 -7.28
CA ASN A 44 -20.98 8.16 -7.00
C ASN A 44 -22.26 7.32 -7.02
N VAL A 45 -22.59 6.76 -8.19
CA VAL A 45 -23.77 5.91 -8.37
C VAL A 45 -23.36 4.43 -8.35
N GLU A 46 -23.93 3.66 -7.44
CA GLU A 46 -23.73 2.21 -7.39
C GLU A 46 -24.39 1.52 -8.59
N ILE A 47 -23.75 0.48 -9.12
CA ILE A 47 -24.31 -0.33 -10.20
C ILE A 47 -25.48 -1.13 -9.68
N PHE A 48 -26.58 -1.10 -10.45
CA PHE A 48 -27.78 -1.91 -10.26
C PHE A 48 -27.41 -3.41 -10.19
N SER A 49 -27.10 -3.90 -9.00
CA SER A 49 -26.72 -5.28 -8.75
C SER A 49 -27.41 -5.75 -7.47
N GLY A 50 -28.60 -6.33 -7.65
CA GLY A 50 -29.34 -7.12 -6.65
C GLY A 50 -29.37 -6.54 -5.23
N HIS A 51 -30.41 -5.77 -4.90
CA HIS A 51 -30.69 -5.20 -3.57
C HIS A 51 -31.07 -6.25 -2.51
N TYR A 52 -30.79 -7.54 -2.71
CA TYR A 52 -31.30 -8.64 -1.88
C TYR A 52 -30.32 -9.16 -0.82
N VAL A 53 -29.09 -8.62 -0.74
CA VAL A 53 -28.13 -8.99 0.31
C VAL A 53 -27.51 -7.72 0.86
N ALA A 54 -27.43 -7.60 2.20
CA ALA A 54 -26.74 -6.52 2.87
C ALA A 54 -25.27 -6.46 2.40
N LYS A 55 -24.98 -5.59 1.44
CA LYS A 55 -23.62 -5.36 0.95
C LYS A 55 -22.94 -4.33 1.84
N ASN A 56 -21.77 -4.65 2.36
CA ASN A 56 -20.84 -3.63 2.84
C ASN A 56 -20.56 -2.67 1.69
N LYS A 57 -20.75 -1.36 1.90
CA LYS A 57 -20.50 -0.27 0.91
C LYS A 57 -19.10 -0.36 0.27
N GLU A 58 -18.17 -1.05 0.92
CA GLU A 58 -16.78 -1.24 0.52
C GLU A 58 -16.58 -2.23 -0.63
N PHE A 59 -17.62 -2.99 -1.01
CA PHE A 59 -17.58 -3.92 -2.14
C PHE A 59 -18.59 -3.55 -3.23
N SER A 60 -19.26 -2.40 -3.13
CA SER A 60 -20.15 -1.94 -4.18
C SER A 60 -19.34 -1.52 -5.40
N SER A 61 -19.83 -1.90 -6.59
CA SER A 61 -19.23 -1.48 -7.84
C SER A 61 -19.92 -0.20 -8.27
N ILE A 62 -19.17 0.87 -8.49
CA ILE A 62 -19.73 2.16 -8.91
C ILE A 62 -19.62 2.32 -10.43
N ILE A 63 -20.58 3.05 -11.00
CA ILE A 63 -20.54 3.46 -12.40
C ILE A 63 -19.41 4.47 -12.55
N TYR A 64 -18.31 4.09 -13.22
CA TYR A 64 -17.20 5.00 -13.51
C TYR A 64 -17.53 5.94 -14.67
N ARG A 65 -18.05 5.36 -15.76
CA ARG A 65 -18.56 6.10 -16.93
C ARG A 65 -19.48 5.22 -17.78
N PHE A 66 -20.38 5.86 -18.52
CA PHE A 66 -21.11 5.19 -19.61
C PHE A 66 -20.20 5.06 -20.83
N MET A 67 -20.31 3.96 -21.57
CA MET A 67 -19.59 3.81 -22.84
C MET A 67 -20.18 4.76 -23.89
N PRO A 68 -19.36 5.28 -24.82
CA PRO A 68 -19.81 6.30 -25.78
C PRO A 68 -20.86 5.78 -26.77
N TYR A 69 -21.02 4.46 -26.88
CA TYR A 69 -21.95 3.81 -27.79
C TYR A 69 -22.98 2.98 -27.04
N TYR A 70 -24.23 3.00 -27.53
CA TYR A 70 -25.26 2.04 -27.18
C TYR A 70 -25.66 1.23 -28.42
N PHE A 71 -26.20 0.05 -28.18
CA PHE A 71 -26.64 -0.86 -29.24
C PHE A 71 -28.15 -0.96 -29.27
N VAL A 72 -28.74 -0.88 -30.46
CA VAL A 72 -30.16 -1.17 -30.66
C VAL A 72 -30.29 -2.66 -30.92
N ILE A 73 -30.98 -3.36 -30.02
CA ILE A 73 -31.13 -4.82 -30.05
C ILE A 73 -32.61 -5.13 -30.22
N ARG A 74 -32.95 -5.82 -31.30
CA ARG A 74 -34.27 -6.41 -31.50
C ARG A 74 -34.26 -7.84 -30.97
N ARG A 75 -35.24 -8.19 -30.15
CA ARG A 75 -35.52 -9.56 -29.70
C ARG A 75 -37.01 -9.81 -29.90
N ALA A 76 -37.34 -10.71 -30.83
CA ALA A 76 -38.72 -10.92 -31.29
C ALA A 76 -39.38 -9.59 -31.70
N ASP A 77 -40.49 -9.25 -31.04
CA ASP A 77 -41.31 -8.06 -31.33
C ASP A 77 -40.92 -6.83 -30.50
N VAL A 78 -39.85 -6.93 -29.69
CA VAL A 78 -39.40 -5.85 -28.81
C VAL A 78 -38.05 -5.30 -29.26
N ILE A 79 -37.95 -3.97 -29.30
CA ILE A 79 -36.71 -3.25 -29.55
C ILE A 79 -36.22 -2.62 -28.25
N THR A 80 -35.00 -2.97 -27.88
CA THR A 80 -34.34 -2.48 -26.66
C THR A 80 -33.06 -1.74 -27.01
N ARG A 81 -32.62 -0.88 -26.11
CA ARG A 81 -31.32 -0.20 -26.21
C ARG A 81 -30.40 -0.76 -25.14
N ARG A 82 -29.36 -1.48 -25.55
CA ARG A 82 -28.31 -1.95 -24.62
C ARG A 82 -27.27 -0.87 -24.44
N ILE A 83 -27.19 -0.35 -23.24
CA ILE A 83 -26.15 0.58 -22.81
C ILE A 83 -25.10 -0.21 -22.02
N SER A 84 -23.82 0.02 -22.33
CA SER A 84 -22.72 -0.57 -21.58
C SER A 84 -22.13 0.47 -20.63
N VAL A 85 -21.80 0.03 -19.42
CA VAL A 85 -21.17 0.86 -18.38
C VAL A 85 -19.80 0.27 -18.06
N ARG A 86 -18.80 1.13 -17.83
CA ARG A 86 -17.56 0.71 -17.17
C ARG A 86 -17.75 0.87 -15.68
N ALA A 87 -17.71 -0.26 -14.99
CA ALA A 87 -17.69 -0.32 -13.54
C ALA A 87 -16.29 -0.04 -13.01
N LEU A 88 -16.20 0.64 -11.88
CA LEU A 88 -15.06 0.48 -10.98
C LEU A 88 -15.48 -0.52 -9.91
N SER A 89 -14.91 -1.73 -9.94
CA SER A 89 -15.10 -2.68 -8.84
C SER A 89 -14.50 -2.07 -7.58
N GLY A 90 -15.23 -2.08 -6.45
CA GLY A 90 -14.87 -1.50 -5.15
C GLY A 90 -13.61 -2.04 -4.46
N ARG A 91 -12.65 -2.59 -5.21
CA ARG A 91 -11.30 -2.84 -4.69
C ARG A 91 -10.60 -1.51 -4.54
N GLU A 92 -10.81 -0.88 -3.39
CA GLU A 92 -10.17 0.36 -2.98
C GLU A 92 -8.64 0.32 -3.11
N THR A 93 -8.04 -0.87 -3.03
CA THR A 93 -6.63 -1.13 -3.35
C THR A 93 -6.32 -0.95 -4.84
N CYS A 94 -7.14 -1.47 -5.75
CA CYS A 94 -6.99 -1.28 -7.20
C CYS A 94 -7.24 0.18 -7.63
N ARG A 95 -8.22 0.87 -7.01
CA ARG A 95 -8.47 2.31 -7.27
C ARG A 95 -7.26 3.18 -6.93
N ARG A 96 -6.55 2.82 -5.84
CA ARG A 96 -5.34 3.50 -5.38
C ARG A 96 -4.04 2.94 -6.00
N PHE A 97 -4.12 1.93 -6.86
CA PHE A 97 -2.96 1.23 -7.42
C PHE A 97 -1.98 0.73 -6.35
N LEU A 98 -2.50 0.22 -5.23
CA LEU A 98 -1.67 -0.33 -4.16
C LEU A 98 -1.02 -1.64 -4.61
N GLN A 99 0.30 -1.68 -4.53
CA GLN A 99 1.12 -2.83 -4.88
C GLN A 99 2.26 -2.94 -3.86
N LEU A 100 2.60 -4.16 -3.46
CA LEU A 100 3.86 -4.40 -2.76
C LEU A 100 4.94 -4.46 -3.85
N ALA A 101 5.85 -3.48 -3.84
CA ALA A 101 6.99 -3.48 -4.75
C ALA A 101 8.03 -4.47 -4.21
N VAL A 102 8.18 -5.61 -4.87
CA VAL A 102 9.13 -6.67 -4.50
C VAL A 102 10.28 -6.67 -5.52
N PRO A 103 11.55 -6.68 -5.05
CA PRO A 103 12.68 -6.80 -5.96
C PRO A 103 12.71 -8.16 -6.64
N HIS A 104 13.04 -8.19 -7.93
CA HIS A 104 13.28 -9.44 -8.63
C HIS A 104 14.75 -9.83 -8.50
N PHE A 105 14.98 -11.03 -7.96
CA PHE A 105 16.30 -11.62 -7.85
C PHE A 105 16.45 -12.81 -8.81
N ALA A 106 17.60 -12.89 -9.47
CA ALA A 106 18.06 -14.10 -10.13
C ALA A 106 19.21 -14.71 -9.33
N TYR A 107 19.08 -15.96 -8.95
CA TYR A 107 20.10 -16.68 -8.18
C TYR A 107 20.95 -17.53 -9.12
N ILE A 108 22.27 -17.33 -9.09
CA ILE A 108 23.25 -18.10 -9.86
C ILE A 108 24.27 -18.67 -8.87
N GLY A 109 24.09 -19.94 -8.49
CA GLY A 109 24.89 -20.56 -7.44
C GLY A 109 24.75 -19.82 -6.10
N GLY A 110 25.86 -19.33 -5.56
CA GLY A 110 25.87 -18.49 -4.34
C GLY A 110 25.68 -16.99 -4.59
N MET A 111 25.59 -16.56 -5.85
CA MET A 111 25.41 -15.15 -6.21
C MET A 111 23.93 -14.83 -6.38
N SER A 112 23.51 -13.65 -5.92
CA SER A 112 22.19 -13.08 -6.20
C SER A 112 22.36 -11.83 -7.06
N LEU A 113 21.64 -11.78 -8.17
CA LEU A 113 21.58 -10.64 -9.07
C LEU A 113 20.24 -9.94 -8.87
N LEU A 114 20.27 -8.65 -8.57
CA LEU A 114 19.09 -7.82 -8.45
C LEU A 114 18.76 -7.20 -9.82
N GLU A 115 17.49 -7.28 -10.23
CA GLU A 115 17.01 -6.52 -11.38
C GLU A 115 17.10 -5.01 -11.07
N CYS A 116 18.00 -4.32 -11.78
CA CYS A 116 18.15 -2.88 -11.71
C CYS A 116 17.48 -2.21 -12.90
N THR A 117 16.92 -1.02 -12.69
CA THR A 117 16.32 -0.26 -13.78
C THR A 117 17.35 0.12 -14.83
N ASN A 118 16.95 0.17 -16.10
CA ASN A 118 17.82 0.49 -17.25
C ASN A 118 18.52 1.87 -17.20
N LYS A 119 18.22 2.71 -16.21
CA LYS A 119 18.87 4.02 -16.02
C LYS A 119 19.76 4.01 -14.78
N ILE A 120 20.98 4.47 -14.98
CA ILE A 120 22.01 4.65 -13.96
C ILE A 120 21.49 5.65 -12.89
N ASN A 121 21.83 5.41 -11.62
CA ASN A 121 21.58 6.32 -10.49
C ASN A 121 20.11 6.71 -10.22
N CYS A 122 19.16 5.80 -10.47
CA CYS A 122 17.74 6.04 -10.16
C CYS A 122 17.26 5.33 -8.89
N LEU A 123 17.94 4.26 -8.47
CA LEU A 123 17.61 3.50 -7.27
C LEU A 123 18.63 3.85 -6.18
N TYR A 124 18.14 4.30 -5.04
CA TYR A 124 18.97 4.62 -3.88
C TYR A 124 18.47 3.85 -2.67
N THR A 125 19.39 3.29 -1.87
CA THR A 125 19.03 2.84 -0.52
C THR A 125 18.82 4.05 0.39
N PHE A 126 18.00 3.93 1.42
CA PHE A 126 17.86 5.00 2.42
C PHE A 126 19.19 5.26 3.14
N GLU A 127 20.06 4.26 3.26
CA GLU A 127 21.42 4.41 3.76
C GLU A 127 22.28 5.30 2.84
N GLU A 128 22.25 5.09 1.52
CA GLU A 128 22.95 5.96 0.57
C GLU A 128 22.43 7.40 0.64
N ILE A 129 21.12 7.59 0.78
CA ILE A 129 20.51 8.92 0.95
C ILE A 129 21.03 9.56 2.24
N LEU A 130 21.00 8.82 3.36
CA LEU A 130 21.47 9.31 4.66
C LEU A 130 22.96 9.67 4.61
N ASN A 131 23.81 8.81 4.04
CA ASN A 131 25.24 9.07 3.87
C ASN A 131 25.50 10.29 2.98
N ALA A 132 24.71 10.48 1.91
CA ALA A 132 24.82 11.66 1.06
C ALA A 132 24.45 12.96 1.80
N ILE A 133 23.45 12.92 2.70
CA ILE A 133 23.07 14.06 3.56
C ILE A 133 24.18 14.39 4.56
N LEU A 134 24.83 13.36 5.10
CA LEU A 134 25.82 13.47 6.17
C LEU A 134 27.24 13.76 5.70
N LYS A 135 27.54 13.58 4.41
CA LYS A 135 28.90 13.63 3.83
C LYS A 135 29.73 14.85 4.25
N ASN A 136 29.10 16.02 4.44
CA ASN A 136 29.79 17.28 4.76
C ASN A 136 29.90 17.55 6.28
N LYS A 137 29.43 16.63 7.13
CA LYS A 137 29.48 16.78 8.60
C LYS A 137 30.71 16.08 9.16
N ILE A 138 31.55 16.82 9.88
CA ILE A 138 32.86 16.36 10.39
C ILE A 138 32.69 15.17 11.34
N ASP A 139 31.85 15.31 12.37
CA ASP A 139 31.70 14.30 13.42
C ASP A 139 30.71 13.17 13.09
N THR A 140 29.86 13.36 12.08
CA THR A 140 28.73 12.47 11.77
C THR A 140 28.68 12.16 10.28
N SER A 141 29.83 11.90 9.68
CA SER A 141 29.98 11.79 8.22
C SER A 141 29.28 10.57 7.58
N SER A 142 28.73 9.65 8.38
CA SER A 142 28.05 8.43 7.89
C SER A 142 26.95 7.94 8.84
N SER A 143 26.09 7.06 8.32
CA SER A 143 25.07 6.28 9.03
C SER A 143 25.67 5.56 10.24
N ALA A 144 26.77 4.83 10.04
CA ALA A 144 27.48 4.11 11.09
C ALA A 144 28.00 5.03 12.21
N LYS A 145 28.55 6.21 11.86
CA LYS A 145 29.05 7.17 12.86
C LYS A 145 27.94 7.75 13.74
N LEU A 146 26.71 7.88 13.23
CA LEU A 146 25.57 8.28 14.06
C LEU A 146 25.25 7.21 15.10
N ILE A 147 25.31 5.94 14.72
CA ILE A 147 25.11 4.81 15.64
C ILE A 147 26.24 4.76 16.68
N GLU A 148 27.50 4.90 16.25
CA GLU A 148 28.67 4.96 17.15
C GLU A 148 28.55 6.12 18.14
N ARG A 149 28.09 7.30 17.70
CA ARG A 149 27.84 8.44 18.58
C ARG A 149 26.78 8.14 19.64
N PHE A 150 25.67 7.52 19.22
CA PHE A 150 24.58 7.14 20.14
C PHE A 150 25.09 6.16 21.21
N PHE A 151 25.77 5.09 20.79
CA PHE A 151 26.34 4.12 21.72
C PHE A 151 27.47 4.71 22.57
N GLY A 152 28.32 5.56 22.01
CA GLY A 152 29.41 6.20 22.72
C GLY A 152 28.96 7.18 23.80
N ARG A 153 27.72 7.67 23.77
CA ARG A 153 27.12 8.50 24.83
C ARG A 153 26.30 7.68 25.82
N THR A 154 25.56 6.69 25.34
CA THR A 154 24.77 5.82 26.22
C THR A 154 25.63 4.90 27.08
N THR A 155 26.73 4.34 26.55
CA THR A 155 27.63 3.45 27.31
C THR A 155 28.49 4.18 28.36
N LYS A 156 28.65 5.50 28.26
CA LYS A 156 29.35 6.32 29.27
C LYS A 156 28.50 6.55 30.53
N SER A 157 27.19 6.37 30.43
CA SER A 157 26.27 6.50 31.58
C SER A 157 26.21 5.18 32.36
N THR A 158 26.24 5.26 33.69
CA THR A 158 26.20 4.06 34.56
C THR A 158 24.83 3.40 34.59
N ASN A 159 23.74 4.17 34.39
CA ASN A 159 22.37 3.67 34.30
C ASN A 159 21.69 4.25 33.04
N ILE A 160 21.32 3.37 32.10
CA ILE A 160 20.57 3.73 30.90
C ILE A 160 19.10 3.94 31.31
N THR A 161 18.68 5.19 31.41
CA THR A 161 17.28 5.57 31.67
C THR A 161 16.55 5.89 30.36
N ASP A 162 15.23 5.70 30.33
CA ASP A 162 14.40 6.08 29.18
C ASP A 162 14.53 7.58 28.83
N GLN A 163 14.74 8.42 29.84
CA GLN A 163 14.97 9.86 29.65
C GLN A 163 16.28 10.13 28.91
N LEU A 164 17.36 9.44 29.27
CA LEU A 164 18.64 9.56 28.57
C LEU A 164 18.53 9.15 27.09
N LEU A 165 17.82 8.06 26.80
CA LEU A 165 17.59 7.61 25.43
C LEU A 165 16.81 8.66 24.63
N LEU A 166 15.77 9.24 25.23
CA LEU A 166 14.96 10.29 24.62
C LEU A 166 15.75 11.57 24.37
N ASP A 167 16.55 12.00 25.34
CA ASP A 167 17.38 13.20 25.22
C ASP A 167 18.42 13.03 24.12
N GLU A 168 19.04 11.85 24.02
CA GLU A 168 20.03 11.59 22.99
C GLU A 168 19.39 11.41 21.60
N PHE A 169 18.21 10.81 21.53
CA PHE A 169 17.41 10.77 20.30
C PHE A 169 17.06 12.19 19.82
N ARG A 170 16.56 13.05 20.70
CA ARG A 170 16.27 14.46 20.40
C ARG A 170 17.52 15.23 19.98
N HIS A 171 18.64 14.95 20.62
CA HIS A 171 19.93 15.54 20.27
C HIS A 171 20.38 15.13 18.86
N ILE A 172 20.20 13.87 18.45
CA ILE A 172 20.47 13.43 17.06
C ILE A 172 19.53 14.11 16.06
N THR A 173 18.23 14.19 16.37
CA THR A 173 17.23 14.85 15.49
C THR A 173 17.29 16.39 15.50
N SER A 174 18.21 16.97 16.28
CA SER A 174 18.38 18.41 16.38
C SER A 174 18.89 19.02 15.07
N GLY A 175 18.73 20.33 14.93
CA GLY A 175 19.13 21.08 13.73
C GLY A 175 20.63 20.98 13.38
N SER A 176 21.49 20.63 14.34
CA SER A 176 22.93 20.51 14.11
C SER A 176 23.32 19.16 13.48
N ILE A 177 22.72 18.05 13.93
CA ILE A 177 23.13 16.69 13.54
C ILE A 177 22.30 16.12 12.41
N LEU A 178 20.99 15.99 12.57
CA LEU A 178 20.10 15.50 11.53
C LEU A 178 18.74 16.18 11.64
N PRO A 179 18.58 17.37 11.01
CA PRO A 179 17.29 18.03 10.94
C PRO A 179 16.19 17.10 10.43
N ILE A 180 14.99 17.20 10.99
CA ILE A 180 13.82 16.39 10.59
C ILE A 180 13.38 16.60 9.14
N ASP A 181 13.86 17.65 8.47
CA ASP A 181 13.57 17.94 7.07
C ASP A 181 14.70 17.52 6.12
N SER A 182 15.69 16.77 6.60
CA SER A 182 16.87 16.38 5.82
C SER A 182 16.50 15.54 4.60
N LEU A 183 15.59 14.57 4.74
CA LEU A 183 15.10 13.78 3.60
C LEU A 183 14.43 14.67 2.54
N SER A 184 13.58 15.60 2.98
CA SER A 184 12.92 16.56 2.07
C SER A 184 13.92 17.47 1.37
N LYS A 185 14.91 18.02 2.09
CA LYS A 185 15.97 18.87 1.55
C LYS A 185 16.84 18.14 0.54
N TRP A 186 17.03 16.83 0.70
CA TRP A 186 17.74 16.02 -0.28
C TRP A 186 16.88 15.73 -1.52
N ILE A 187 15.60 15.43 -1.36
CA ILE A 187 14.73 15.06 -2.49
C ILE A 187 14.35 16.27 -3.33
N ILE A 188 13.92 17.39 -2.73
CA ILE A 188 13.31 18.53 -3.44
C ILE A 188 14.18 19.08 -4.59
N PRO A 189 15.50 19.34 -4.41
CA PRO A 189 16.34 19.90 -5.48
C PRO A 189 16.50 19.01 -6.72
N ARG A 190 16.11 17.73 -6.64
CA ARG A 190 16.22 16.78 -7.74
C ARG A 190 15.02 16.83 -8.70
N TYR A 191 14.00 17.65 -8.41
CA TYR A 191 12.81 17.80 -9.26
C TYR A 191 12.60 19.27 -9.60
N GLU A 192 12.62 19.57 -10.90
CA GLU A 192 12.33 20.92 -11.41
C GLU A 192 10.83 21.25 -11.31
N ASP A 193 9.97 20.25 -11.55
CA ASP A 193 8.51 20.40 -11.51
C ASP A 193 7.94 19.93 -10.15
N PRO A 194 7.24 20.82 -9.40
CA PRO A 194 6.53 20.46 -8.18
C PRO A 194 5.52 19.31 -8.35
N THR A 195 4.97 19.12 -9.55
CA THR A 195 4.04 18.03 -9.87
C THR A 195 4.72 16.67 -9.81
N HIS A 196 5.95 16.57 -10.32
CA HIS A 196 6.75 15.35 -10.24
C HIS A 196 7.12 15.02 -8.80
N TYR A 197 7.52 16.03 -8.02
CA TYR A 197 7.78 15.87 -6.60
C TYR A 197 6.54 15.40 -5.81
N TYR A 198 5.38 16.00 -6.07
CA TYR A 198 4.12 15.58 -5.45
C TYR A 198 3.76 14.14 -5.80
N THR A 199 3.91 13.77 -7.08
CA THR A 199 3.64 12.41 -7.57
C THR A 199 4.55 11.39 -6.91
N LEU A 200 5.84 11.71 -6.78
CA LEU A 200 6.81 10.90 -6.06
C LEU A 200 6.42 10.71 -4.61
N ARG A 201 6.15 11.81 -3.88
CA ARG A 201 5.73 11.76 -2.48
C ARG A 201 4.49 10.90 -2.29
N LYS A 202 3.50 11.03 -3.18
CA LYS A 202 2.30 10.19 -3.18
C LYS A 202 2.66 8.72 -3.37
N GLN A 203 3.50 8.37 -4.35
CA GLN A 203 3.86 6.98 -4.59
C GLN A 203 4.63 6.35 -3.42
N VAL A 204 5.54 7.11 -2.79
CA VAL A 204 6.24 6.68 -1.58
C VAL A 204 5.24 6.44 -0.45
N ALA A 205 4.26 7.34 -0.24
CA ALA A 205 3.22 7.16 0.77
C ALA A 205 2.44 5.86 0.57
N LEU A 206 2.04 5.55 -0.67
CA LEU A 206 1.29 4.33 -1.00
C LEU A 206 2.12 3.07 -0.74
N ASN A 207 3.36 3.02 -1.23
CA ASN A 207 4.20 1.83 -1.07
C ASN A 207 4.62 1.59 0.38
N MET A 208 5.04 2.66 1.08
CA MET A 208 5.38 2.57 2.50
C MET A 208 4.18 2.16 3.35
N SER A 209 2.95 2.60 2.99
CA SER A 209 1.75 2.18 3.74
C SER A 209 1.51 0.68 3.66
N VAL A 210 1.71 0.07 2.48
CA VAL A 210 1.56 -1.38 2.28
C VAL A 210 2.69 -2.13 3.00
N LEU A 211 3.93 -1.64 2.91
CA LEU A 211 5.07 -2.23 3.63
C LEU A 211 4.83 -2.24 5.14
N SER A 212 4.51 -1.08 5.73
CA SER A 212 4.34 -0.90 7.16
C SER A 212 3.22 -1.75 7.76
N ILE A 213 2.07 -1.83 7.09
CA ILE A 213 0.98 -2.68 7.59
C ILE A 213 1.27 -4.17 7.43
N CYS A 214 2.01 -4.56 6.38
CA CYS A 214 2.48 -5.93 6.22
C CYS A 214 3.51 -6.30 7.30
N GLU A 215 4.45 -5.41 7.65
CA GLU A 215 5.37 -5.60 8.78
C GLU A 215 4.60 -5.87 10.07
N TYR A 216 3.56 -5.08 10.33
CA TYR A 216 2.75 -5.19 11.54
C TYR A 216 1.87 -6.44 11.59
N ILE A 217 1.17 -6.79 10.50
CA ILE A 217 0.25 -7.94 10.46
C ILE A 217 1.02 -9.26 10.41
N LEU A 218 2.07 -9.33 9.59
CA LEU A 218 2.80 -10.57 9.32
C LEU A 218 3.99 -10.77 10.27
N HIS A 219 4.21 -9.84 11.21
CA HIS A 219 5.37 -9.87 12.12
C HIS A 219 6.70 -9.97 11.37
N LEU A 220 6.88 -9.15 10.33
CA LEU A 220 8.15 -9.10 9.60
C LEU A 220 9.18 -8.29 10.39
N ASN A 221 10.46 -8.53 10.16
CA ASN A 221 11.54 -7.69 10.66
C ASN A 221 11.38 -6.25 10.15
N PRO A 222 11.72 -5.23 10.95
CA PRO A 222 11.60 -3.85 10.52
C PRO A 222 12.56 -3.59 9.37
N ALA A 223 12.10 -2.89 8.33
CA ALA A 223 12.97 -2.50 7.22
C ALA A 223 14.15 -1.65 7.72
N THR A 224 15.37 -2.12 7.45
CA THR A 224 16.60 -1.37 7.69
C THR A 224 16.77 -0.29 6.63
N VAL A 225 17.57 0.75 6.92
CA VAL A 225 17.89 1.79 5.92
C VAL A 225 18.70 1.24 4.75
N SER A 226 19.44 0.15 4.96
CA SER A 226 20.19 -0.55 3.92
C SER A 226 19.29 -1.38 3.01
N GLY A 227 18.23 -1.98 3.55
CA GLY A 227 17.27 -2.79 2.80
C GLY A 227 16.16 -1.97 2.12
N LEU A 228 15.85 -0.79 2.66
CA LEU A 228 14.83 0.09 2.08
C LEU A 228 15.40 0.88 0.90
N CYS A 229 14.80 0.71 -0.27
CA CYS A 229 15.19 1.35 -1.52
C CYS A 229 14.10 2.32 -2.01
N LEU A 230 14.53 3.41 -2.63
CA LEU A 230 13.70 4.40 -3.30
C LEU A 230 14.15 4.59 -4.74
N ASN A 231 13.23 4.39 -5.68
CA ASN A 231 13.40 4.80 -7.06
C ASN A 231 12.98 6.28 -7.20
N THR A 232 13.95 7.17 -7.41
CA THR A 232 13.71 8.63 -7.54
C THR A 232 12.94 9.00 -8.80
N ARG A 233 12.89 8.14 -9.82
CA ARG A 233 12.14 8.45 -11.04
C ARG A 233 10.67 8.05 -10.94
N THR A 234 10.39 6.88 -10.36
CA THR A 234 9.02 6.34 -10.26
C THR A 234 8.36 6.64 -8.92
N GLY A 235 9.13 6.98 -7.89
CA GLY A 235 8.67 7.07 -6.50
C GLY A 235 8.37 5.70 -5.88
N GLN A 236 8.80 4.61 -6.54
CA GLN A 236 8.64 3.27 -5.97
C GLN A 236 9.56 3.08 -4.77
N ALA A 237 8.96 2.71 -3.63
CA ALA A 237 9.68 2.41 -2.41
C ALA A 237 9.49 0.91 -2.13
N MET A 238 10.57 0.20 -1.87
CA MET A 238 10.58 -1.25 -1.76
C MET A 238 11.58 -1.67 -0.70
N ASN A 239 11.30 -2.76 0.00
CA ASN A 239 12.25 -3.37 0.90
C ASN A 239 12.86 -4.59 0.22
N VAL A 240 14.15 -4.82 0.42
CA VAL A 240 14.85 -5.97 -0.12
C VAL A 240 14.56 -7.22 0.71
N ASP A 241 14.60 -7.10 2.04
CA ASP A 241 14.57 -8.25 2.94
C ASP A 241 13.23 -8.39 3.67
N TYR A 242 12.38 -9.30 3.19
CA TYR A 242 11.13 -9.66 3.85
C TYR A 242 11.32 -10.92 4.70
N LEU A 243 11.78 -10.75 5.94
CA LEU A 243 12.02 -11.84 6.87
C LEU A 243 11.02 -11.81 8.03
N PHE A 244 10.58 -12.97 8.50
CA PHE A 244 9.78 -13.06 9.73
C PHE A 244 10.65 -12.77 10.95
N GLY A 245 10.11 -11.99 11.90
CA GLY A 245 10.76 -11.73 13.18
C GLY A 245 10.62 -12.92 14.11
N LEU A 246 11.59 -13.83 14.02
CA LEU A 246 11.67 -15.01 14.88
C LEU A 246 12.65 -14.76 16.03
N ASN A 247 12.23 -15.07 17.25
CA ASN A 247 13.08 -15.00 18.43
C ASN A 247 14.06 -16.21 18.48
N GLN A 248 14.89 -16.27 19.53
CA GLN A 248 15.83 -17.39 19.72
C GLN A 248 15.14 -18.76 19.88
N THR A 249 13.89 -18.78 20.35
CA THR A 249 13.04 -19.98 20.49
C THR A 249 12.24 -20.31 19.22
N LEU A 250 12.44 -19.57 18.13
CA LEU A 250 11.74 -19.72 16.84
C LEU A 250 10.22 -19.44 16.88
N GLU A 251 9.79 -18.66 17.88
CA GLU A 251 8.46 -18.10 17.94
C GLU A 251 8.45 -16.70 17.32
N LEU A 252 7.29 -16.27 16.82
CA LEU A 252 7.14 -14.92 16.29
C LEU A 252 7.31 -13.90 17.41
N GLU A 253 8.14 -12.89 17.17
CA GLU A 253 8.27 -11.73 18.04
C GLU A 253 6.98 -10.89 17.95
N VAL A 254 6.23 -10.86 19.05
CA VAL A 254 4.94 -10.17 19.13
C VAL A 254 5.13 -8.80 19.81
N ASP A 255 4.36 -7.81 19.36
CA ASP A 255 4.15 -6.53 20.06
C ASP A 255 5.39 -5.67 20.32
N ARG A 256 6.02 -5.25 19.22
CA ARG A 256 7.06 -4.21 19.24
C ARG A 256 6.48 -2.87 19.70
N ILE A 257 7.31 -2.12 20.46
CA ILE A 257 7.00 -0.77 20.95
C ILE A 257 6.58 0.15 19.78
N VAL A 258 7.29 0.05 18.66
CA VAL A 258 6.97 0.74 17.42
C VAL A 258 6.37 -0.28 16.45
N PRO A 259 5.10 -0.12 16.03
CA PRO A 259 4.40 -1.11 15.22
C PRO A 259 4.97 -1.23 13.80
N TYR A 260 5.48 -0.13 13.24
CA TYR A 260 6.14 -0.06 11.93
C TYR A 260 6.93 1.25 11.79
N ARG A 261 7.81 1.33 10.79
CA ARG A 261 8.67 2.50 10.55
C ARG A 261 7.86 3.76 10.22
N MET A 262 7.92 4.76 11.10
CA MET A 262 7.44 6.13 10.86
C MET A 262 8.38 7.13 11.53
N SER A 263 9.61 7.21 11.01
CA SER A 263 10.66 8.11 11.50
C SER A 263 10.27 9.61 11.35
N PRO A 264 10.90 10.52 12.10
CA PRO A 264 10.63 11.95 11.99
C PRO A 264 10.87 12.51 10.58
N ASN A 265 11.94 12.05 9.91
CA ASN A 265 12.27 12.45 8.54
C ASN A 265 11.25 11.93 7.52
N LEU A 266 10.84 10.66 7.62
CA LEU A 266 9.80 10.10 6.77
C LEU A 266 8.45 10.82 6.99
N HIS A 267 8.07 11.04 8.25
CA HIS A 267 6.83 11.74 8.58
C HIS A 267 6.83 13.16 8.01
N LYS A 268 7.93 13.91 8.18
CA LYS A 268 8.07 15.27 7.64
C LYS A 268 8.05 15.29 6.12
N PHE A 269 8.66 14.31 5.46
CA PHE A 269 8.63 14.16 4.01
C PHE A 269 7.23 13.90 3.46
N LEU A 270 6.47 13.02 4.12
CA LEU A 270 5.10 12.68 3.71
C LEU A 270 4.10 13.82 4.01
N GLY A 271 4.26 14.53 5.13
CA GLY A 271 3.40 15.65 5.53
C GLY A 271 1.92 15.26 5.54
N LEU A 272 1.07 16.04 4.89
CA LEU A 272 -0.38 15.77 4.77
C LEU A 272 -0.72 14.44 4.05
N SER A 273 0.24 13.84 3.33
CA SER A 273 0.02 12.52 2.72
C SER A 273 -0.09 11.40 3.76
N VAL A 274 0.33 11.62 5.01
CA VAL A 274 0.18 10.63 6.09
C VAL A 274 -1.29 10.35 6.37
N GLU A 275 -2.10 11.38 6.58
CA GLU A 275 -3.52 11.22 6.87
C GLU A 275 -4.32 10.79 5.63
N GLY A 276 -4.03 11.38 4.47
CA GLY A 276 -4.80 11.13 3.26
C GLY A 276 -4.39 9.88 2.47
N HIS A 277 -3.12 9.78 2.08
CA HIS A 277 -2.66 8.67 1.23
C HIS A 277 -2.27 7.45 2.04
N TYR A 278 -1.45 7.63 3.08
CA TYR A 278 -0.83 6.54 3.82
C TYR A 278 -1.85 5.80 4.70
N ASN A 279 -2.52 6.49 5.63
CA ASN A 279 -3.50 5.86 6.53
C ASN A 279 -4.67 5.23 5.78
N CYS A 280 -5.26 5.92 4.78
CA CYS A 280 -6.34 5.33 3.99
C CYS A 280 -5.90 4.11 3.17
N SER A 281 -4.63 4.04 2.76
CA SER A 281 -4.09 2.89 2.03
C SER A 281 -3.81 1.71 2.96
N ILE A 282 -3.41 1.96 4.22
CA ILE A 282 -3.36 0.93 5.26
C ILE A 282 -4.76 0.30 5.43
N VAL A 283 -5.79 1.11 5.64
CA VAL A 283 -7.18 0.62 5.82
C VAL A 283 -7.62 -0.25 4.63
N ALA A 284 -7.38 0.21 3.40
CA ALA A 284 -7.68 -0.56 2.19
C ALA A 284 -6.89 -1.88 2.12
N THR A 285 -5.63 -1.88 2.56
CA THR A 285 -4.75 -3.06 2.57
C THR A 285 -5.21 -4.09 3.59
N VAL A 286 -5.52 -3.69 4.84
CA VAL A 286 -6.05 -4.59 5.88
C VAL A 286 -7.28 -5.34 5.38
N ARG A 287 -8.25 -4.61 4.82
CA ARG A 287 -9.50 -5.18 4.28
C ARG A 287 -9.23 -6.15 3.13
N CYS A 288 -8.27 -5.83 2.28
CA CYS A 288 -7.86 -6.69 1.17
C CYS A 288 -7.20 -7.98 1.67
N LEU A 289 -6.28 -7.88 2.63
CA LEU A 289 -5.59 -9.03 3.23
C LEU A 289 -6.56 -9.99 3.93
N TYR A 290 -7.52 -9.43 4.67
CA TYR A 290 -8.59 -10.20 5.31
C TYR A 290 -9.45 -10.93 4.27
N ALA A 291 -9.96 -10.22 3.27
CA ALA A 291 -10.80 -10.81 2.22
C ALA A 291 -10.06 -11.90 1.40
N ARG A 292 -8.73 -11.82 1.29
CA ARG A 292 -7.89 -12.78 0.58
C ARG A 292 -7.33 -13.88 1.45
N LYS A 293 -7.64 -13.91 2.75
CA LYS A 293 -7.12 -14.90 3.71
C LYS A 293 -5.60 -15.04 3.63
N ILE A 294 -4.89 -13.90 3.70
CA ILE A 294 -3.43 -13.85 3.51
C ILE A 294 -2.67 -14.85 4.39
N VAL A 295 -3.19 -15.15 5.59
CA VAL A 295 -2.57 -16.06 6.56
C VAL A 295 -2.34 -17.45 5.98
N THR A 296 -3.25 -17.96 5.14
CA THR A 296 -3.08 -19.27 4.49
C THR A 296 -1.82 -19.32 3.62
N TYR A 297 -1.51 -18.21 2.94
CA TYR A 297 -0.28 -18.08 2.14
C TYR A 297 0.93 -17.84 3.03
N ALA A 298 0.82 -16.97 4.03
CA ALA A 298 1.90 -16.67 4.97
C ALA A 298 2.37 -17.91 5.74
N GLN A 299 1.46 -18.84 6.07
CA GLN A 299 1.78 -20.08 6.76
C GLN A 299 2.74 -20.99 5.97
N LEU A 300 2.64 -20.99 4.63
CA LEU A 300 3.58 -21.73 3.77
C LEU A 300 4.99 -21.13 3.85
N PHE A 301 5.09 -19.81 3.80
CA PHE A 301 6.37 -19.11 3.92
C PHE A 301 6.96 -19.21 5.33
N LEU A 302 6.13 -19.24 6.38
CA LEU A 302 6.58 -19.48 7.75
C LEU A 302 7.21 -20.86 7.91
N TRP A 303 6.60 -21.89 7.32
CA TRP A 303 7.14 -23.24 7.33
C TRP A 303 8.54 -23.29 6.68
N ASP A 304 8.67 -22.69 5.51
CA ASP A 304 9.93 -22.59 4.77
C ASP A 304 10.99 -21.80 5.55
N ALA A 305 10.62 -20.66 6.15
CA ALA A 305 11.51 -19.85 6.99
C ALA A 305 12.03 -20.61 8.21
N LEU A 306 11.15 -21.33 8.93
CA LEU A 306 11.53 -22.14 10.09
C LEU A 306 12.44 -23.31 9.69
N SER A 307 12.15 -23.97 8.57
CA SER A 307 12.96 -25.08 8.07
C SER A 307 14.38 -24.67 7.68
N ARG A 308 14.60 -23.41 7.28
CA ARG A 308 15.93 -22.90 6.94
C ARG A 308 16.78 -22.57 8.17
N GLN A 309 16.17 -22.20 9.30
CA GLN A 309 16.92 -21.70 10.47
C GLN A 309 17.50 -22.82 11.34
N LYS A 310 16.76 -23.93 11.54
CA LYS A 310 17.25 -25.09 12.31
C LYS A 310 16.79 -26.39 11.66
N LYS A 311 17.65 -27.41 11.72
CA LYS A 311 17.29 -28.81 11.40
C LYS A 311 16.41 -29.39 12.52
N LEU A 312 15.22 -28.84 12.70
CA LEU A 312 14.23 -29.36 13.63
C LEU A 312 13.46 -30.53 13.00
N PRO A 313 12.91 -31.44 13.81
CA PRO A 313 11.96 -32.44 13.33
C PRO A 313 10.77 -31.76 12.63
N VAL A 314 10.31 -32.35 11.53
CA VAL A 314 9.22 -31.80 10.71
C VAL A 314 7.95 -31.54 11.54
N ALA A 315 7.65 -32.40 12.52
CA ALA A 315 6.49 -32.25 13.40
C ALA A 315 6.55 -30.97 14.25
N GLU A 316 7.72 -30.59 14.75
CA GLU A 316 7.91 -29.38 15.54
C GLU A 316 7.77 -28.13 14.67
N ILE A 317 8.34 -28.15 13.46
CA ILE A 317 8.20 -27.08 12.48
C ILE A 317 6.72 -26.83 12.16
N PHE A 318 5.94 -27.89 11.93
CA PHE A 318 4.50 -27.77 11.70
C PHE A 318 3.75 -27.18 12.89
N LYS A 319 4.12 -27.57 14.13
CA LYS A 319 3.51 -27.05 15.35
C LYS A 319 3.79 -25.54 15.50
N LEU A 320 5.05 -25.13 15.32
CA LEU A 320 5.46 -23.72 15.38
C LEU A 320 4.80 -22.88 14.28
N ALA A 321 4.83 -23.33 13.02
CA ALA A 321 4.19 -22.65 11.90
C ALA A 321 2.68 -22.49 12.08
N ARG A 322 2.01 -23.50 12.66
CA ARG A 322 0.57 -23.43 12.97
C ARG A 322 0.28 -22.46 14.11
N SER A 323 1.11 -22.44 15.15
CA SER A 323 1.01 -21.47 16.25
C SER A 323 1.18 -20.04 15.73
N ALA A 324 2.23 -19.81 14.94
CA ALA A 324 2.50 -18.54 14.27
C ALA A 324 1.33 -18.11 13.36
N GLY A 325 0.80 -19.01 12.54
CA GLY A 325 -0.36 -18.73 11.69
C GLY A 325 -1.59 -18.29 12.49
N LYS A 326 -1.87 -18.91 13.63
CA LYS A 326 -2.98 -18.48 14.52
C LYS A 326 -2.77 -17.08 15.09
N LEU A 327 -1.52 -16.71 15.42
CA LEU A 327 -1.19 -15.36 15.88
C LEU A 327 -1.44 -14.32 14.76
N LEU A 328 -0.99 -14.61 13.53
CA LEU A 328 -1.24 -13.74 12.37
C LEU A 328 -2.74 -13.57 12.11
N GLU A 329 -3.50 -14.66 12.20
CA GLU A 329 -4.95 -14.65 12.02
C GLU A 329 -5.67 -13.86 13.10
N SER A 330 -5.30 -14.06 14.38
CA SER A 330 -5.86 -13.26 15.49
C SER A 330 -5.62 -11.78 15.25
N ARG A 331 -4.37 -11.38 14.98
CA ARG A 331 -4.01 -9.98 14.75
C ARG A 331 -4.80 -9.35 13.61
N LEU A 332 -4.89 -10.05 12.47
CA LEU A 332 -5.64 -9.55 11.31
C LEU A 332 -7.14 -9.44 11.61
N ASN A 333 -7.71 -10.41 12.31
CA ASN A 333 -9.11 -10.40 12.72
C ASN A 333 -9.41 -9.26 13.70
N ASP A 334 -8.52 -9.04 14.67
CA ASP A 334 -8.66 -8.00 15.68
C ASP A 334 -8.61 -6.60 15.07
N LEU A 335 -7.76 -6.40 14.06
CA LEU A 335 -7.76 -5.17 13.25
C LEU A 335 -9.05 -5.01 12.45
N TYR A 336 -9.44 -6.05 11.70
CA TYR A 336 -10.58 -5.98 10.79
C TYR A 336 -11.91 -5.73 11.52
N LYS A 337 -12.08 -6.29 12.72
CA LYS A 337 -13.30 -6.19 13.53
C LYS A 337 -13.45 -4.87 14.30
N LYS A 338 -12.48 -3.95 14.24
CA LYS A 338 -12.61 -2.64 14.91
C LYS A 338 -13.76 -1.81 14.31
N GLU A 339 -14.56 -1.18 15.16
CA GLU A 339 -15.68 -0.31 14.76
C GLU A 339 -15.23 0.83 13.84
N SER A 340 -14.13 1.50 14.18
CA SER A 340 -13.46 2.48 13.33
C SER A 340 -12.00 2.08 13.07
N LEU A 341 -11.80 1.25 12.04
CA LEU A 341 -10.45 0.86 11.59
C LEU A 341 -9.60 2.09 11.20
N ALA A 342 -10.21 3.14 10.65
CA ALA A 342 -9.50 4.35 10.26
C ALA A 342 -8.91 5.11 11.45
N GLU A 343 -9.67 5.28 12.54
CA GLU A 343 -9.18 5.90 13.77
C GLU A 343 -8.10 5.05 14.44
N TYR A 344 -8.29 3.74 14.49
CA TYR A 344 -7.28 2.83 15.04
C TYR A 344 -5.96 2.92 14.26
N VAL A 345 -6.02 2.93 12.93
CA VAL A 345 -4.82 3.12 12.09
C VAL A 345 -4.17 4.48 12.35
N ALA A 346 -4.95 5.55 12.52
CA ALA A 346 -4.41 6.86 12.87
C ALA A 346 -3.69 6.85 14.23
N GLN A 347 -4.26 6.19 15.24
CA GLN A 347 -3.64 5.99 16.56
C GLN A 347 -2.38 5.12 16.49
N LEU A 348 -2.39 4.09 15.64
CA LEU A 348 -1.24 3.20 15.41
C LEU A 348 -0.09 3.98 14.75
N THR A 349 -0.38 4.78 13.73
CA THR A 349 0.59 5.71 13.10
C THR A 349 1.07 6.76 14.09
N GLN A 350 0.21 7.26 14.98
CA GLN A 350 0.62 8.19 16.03
C GLN A 350 1.57 7.52 17.03
N THR A 351 1.32 6.26 17.39
CA THR A 351 2.19 5.47 18.27
C THR A 351 3.53 5.17 17.62
N ALA A 352 3.55 4.94 16.30
CA ALA A 352 4.76 4.72 15.52
C ALA A 352 5.69 5.93 15.44
N ARG A 353 5.14 7.16 15.49
CA ARG A 353 5.91 8.41 15.41
C ARG A 353 6.34 9.00 16.75
N LYS A 354 5.89 8.44 17.89
CA LYS A 354 6.20 9.00 19.21
C LYS A 354 7.70 8.92 19.48
N ASP A 355 8.32 10.05 19.81
CA ASP A 355 9.76 10.13 20.09
C ASP A 355 10.15 9.17 21.24
N GLU A 356 9.30 9.01 22.26
CA GLU A 356 9.57 8.12 23.39
C GLU A 356 9.65 6.65 22.94
N ASN A 357 8.85 6.26 21.96
CA ASN A 357 8.84 4.92 21.40
C ASN A 357 10.02 4.71 20.45
N LEU A 358 10.32 5.71 19.62
CA LEU A 358 11.43 5.68 18.67
C LEU A 358 12.79 5.67 19.37
N ALA A 359 12.93 6.36 20.50
CA ALA A 359 14.15 6.40 21.30
C ALA A 359 14.51 5.03 21.93
N ARG A 360 13.51 4.17 22.15
CA ARG A 360 13.69 2.81 22.69
C ARG A 360 14.01 1.77 21.62
N LEU A 361 13.91 2.12 20.33
CA LEU A 361 14.28 1.21 19.25
C LEU A 361 15.79 1.02 19.17
N ASP A 362 16.19 -0.14 18.64
CA ASP A 362 17.58 -0.40 18.31
C ASP A 362 18.11 0.69 17.35
N PRO A 363 19.18 1.42 17.74
CA PRO A 363 19.79 2.46 16.91
C PRO A 363 20.22 1.98 15.52
N ARG A 364 20.50 0.68 15.34
CA ARG A 364 20.84 0.08 14.03
C ARG A 364 19.72 0.22 13.00
N LEU A 365 18.47 0.38 13.44
CA LEU A 365 17.33 0.64 12.57
C LEU A 365 17.24 2.10 12.10
N HIS A 366 18.08 2.98 12.65
CA HIS A 366 18.09 4.42 12.40
C HIS A 366 16.70 5.05 12.65
N PRO A 367 16.17 5.02 13.89
CA PRO A 367 14.82 5.50 14.19
C PRO A 367 14.59 6.99 13.86
N TRP A 368 15.67 7.77 13.73
CA TRP A 368 15.67 9.19 13.36
C TRP A 368 15.51 9.48 11.86
N PHE A 369 15.72 8.50 10.96
CA PHE A 369 15.72 8.71 9.51
C PHE A 369 14.61 8.00 8.77
#